data_AF-A0A3S1CLU0-F1
#
_entry.id   AF-A0A3S1CLU0-F1
#
_cell.length_a   1.000
_cell.length_b   1.000
_cell.length_c   1.000
_cell.angle_alpha   90.00
_cell.angle_beta   90.00
_cell.angle_gamma   90.00
#
_symmetry.space_group_name_H-M   'P 1'
#
loop_
_entity.id
_entity.type
_entity.pdbx_description
1 polymer ?
#
loop_
_entity_poly.entity_id
_entity_poly.type
_entity_poly.pdbx_seq_one_letter_code
_entity_poly.pdbx_strand_id
1 'polypeptide(L)' 'MDRFFVLFITILFQALIAGLIFIGFLLDPKLGLWIVAIYFFVITTFLTYFFFSRVSIGKFSSCLSLK' A
#
# COMPACT_ATOMS: atom_id res chain seq x y z
N MET A 1 2.01 12.70 -19.26
CA MET A 1 1.99 11.25 -18.97
C MET A 1 0.86 10.93 -18.01
N ASP A 2 -0.34 11.18 -18.51
CA ASP A 2 -1.57 10.39 -18.45
C ASP A 2 -1.87 9.67 -17.13
N ARG A 3 -2.59 10.34 -16.24
CA ARG A 3 -3.17 9.76 -15.00
C ARG A 3 -3.87 8.42 -15.25
N PHE A 4 -4.42 8.22 -16.45
CA PHE A 4 -5.00 6.96 -16.91
C PHE A 4 -4.00 5.80 -16.97
N PHE A 5 -2.76 6.04 -17.40
CA PHE A 5 -1.72 5.01 -17.44
C PHE A 5 -1.36 4.53 -16.03
N VAL A 6 -1.25 5.47 -15.08
CA VAL A 6 -1.00 5.14 -13.67
C VAL A 6 -2.16 4.31 -13.10
N LEU A 7 -3.40 4.71 -13.35
CA LEU A 7 -4.58 3.94 -12.91
C LEU A 7 -4.61 2.54 -13.53
N PHE A 8 -4.31 2.42 -14.82
CA PHE A 8 -4.28 1.13 -15.52
C PHE A 8 -3.23 0.18 -14.93
N ILE A 9 -2.00 0.66 -14.70
CA ILE A 9 -0.95 -0.13 -14.06
C ILE A 9 -1.36 -0.53 -12.63
N THR A 10 -1.97 0.39 -11.89
CA THR A 10 -2.38 0.13 -10.51
C THR A 10 -3.45 -0.97 -10.45
N ILE A 11 -4.43 -0.92 -11.35
CA ILE A 11 -5.49 -1.93 -11.47
C ILE A 11 -4.91 -3.29 -11.88
N LEU A 12 -4.00 -3.31 -12.86
CA LEU A 12 -3.35 -4.54 -13.31
C LEU A 12 -2.55 -5.20 -12.16
N PHE A 13 -1.85 -4.40 -11.38
CA PHE A 13 -1.09 -4.90 -10.22
C PHE A 13 -2.00 -5.42 -9.11
N GLN A 14 -3.10 -4.71 -8.80
CA GLN A 14 -4.10 -5.18 -7.83
C GLN A 14 -4.78 -6.48 -8.28
N ALA A 15 -5.09 -6.62 -9.58
CA ALA A 15 -5.67 -7.83 -10.13
C ALA A 15 -4.72 -9.04 -10.03
N LEU A 16 -3.41 -8.83 -10.26
CA LEU A 16 -2.40 -9.87 -10.08
C LEU A 16 -2.31 -10.34 -8.62
N ILE A 17 -2.29 -9.40 -7.67
CA ILE A 17 -2.25 -9.73 -6.23
C ILE A 17 -3.53 -10.46 -5.82
N ALA A 18 -4.70 -10.00 -6.27
CA ALA A 18 -5.98 -10.65 -6.00
C ALA A 18 -6.01 -12.08 -6.57
N GLY A 19 -5.50 -12.28 -7.79
CA GLY A 19 -5.36 -13.60 -8.40
C GLY A 19 -4.42 -14.52 -7.61
N LEU A 20 -3.30 -13.99 -7.12
CA LEU A 20 -2.35 -14.74 -6.31
C LEU A 20 -2.95 -15.17 -4.95
N ILE A 21 -3.70 -14.27 -4.31
CA ILE A 21 -4.46 -14.56 -3.08
C ILE A 21 -5.50 -15.65 -3.36
N PHE A 22 -6.25 -15.51 -4.46
CA PHE A 22 -7.29 -16.48 -4.83
C PHE A 22 -6.72 -17.87 -5.09
N ILE A 23 -5.61 -17.98 -5.84
CA ILE A 23 -4.90 -19.25 -6.06
C ILE A 23 -4.36 -19.80 -4.74
N GLY A 24 -3.79 -18.95 -3.88
CA GLY A 24 -3.33 -19.33 -2.56
C GLY A 24 -4.45 -19.94 -1.70
N PHE A 25 -5.63 -19.34 -1.71
CA PHE A 25 -6.82 -19.87 -1.03
C PHE A 25 -7.36 -21.15 -1.66
N LEU A 26 -7.31 -21.28 -2.99
CA LEU A 26 -7.79 -22.45 -3.72
C LEU A 26 -6.91 -23.68 -3.47
N LEU A 27 -5.59 -23.48 -3.36
CA LEU A 27 -4.63 -24.55 -3.10
C LEU A 27 -4.67 -24.98 -1.63
N ASP A 28 -4.58 -24.02 -0.71
CA ASP A 28 -4.66 -24.24 0.73
C ASP A 28 -5.20 -22.99 1.44
N PRO A 29 -6.38 -23.06 2.09
CA PRO A 29 -6.99 -21.89 2.75
C PRO A 29 -6.07 -21.21 3.77
N LYS A 30 -5.20 -22.00 4.42
CA LYS A 30 -4.20 -21.50 5.37
C LYS A 30 -3.15 -20.66 4.66
N LEU A 31 -2.63 -21.08 3.51
CA LEU A 31 -1.64 -20.31 2.73
C LEU A 31 -2.24 -19.00 2.22
N GLY A 32 -3.48 -19.04 1.71
CA GLY A 32 -4.21 -17.84 1.31
C GLY A 32 -4.31 -16.80 2.44
N LEU A 33 -4.60 -17.25 3.66
CA LEU A 33 -4.68 -16.38 4.84
C LEU A 33 -3.33 -15.71 5.17
N TRP A 34 -2.22 -16.45 5.08
CA TRP A 34 -0.87 -15.92 5.30
C TRP A 34 -0.49 -14.87 4.26
N ILE A 35 -0.80 -15.11 2.98
CA ILE A 35 -0.51 -14.16 1.89
C ILE A 35 -1.27 -12.85 2.11
N VAL A 36 -2.55 -12.91 2.50
CA VAL A 36 -3.36 -11.72 2.82
C VAL A 36 -2.78 -10.97 4.02
N ALA A 37 -2.39 -11.69 5.08
CA ALA A 37 -1.83 -11.07 6.27
C ALA A 37 -0.54 -10.30 5.98
N ILE A 38 0.37 -10.89 5.19
CA ILE A 38 1.61 -10.23 4.76
C ILE A 38 1.29 -8.99 3.92
N TYR A 39 0.37 -9.10 2.97
CA TYR A 39 -0.03 -7.99 2.11
C TYR A 39 -0.58 -6.80 2.93
N PHE A 40 -1.50 -7.05 3.86
CA PHE A 40 -2.05 -6.02 4.73
C PHE A 40 -0.97 -5.40 5.63
N PHE A 41 -0.09 -6.23 6.21
CA PHE A 41 0.98 -5.75 7.09
C PHE A 41 1.94 -4.79 6.36
N VAL A 42 2.35 -5.13 5.14
CA VAL A 42 3.23 -4.29 4.32
C VAL A 42 2.55 -2.97 3.95
N ILE A 43 1.30 -3.01 3.48
CA ILE A 43 0.56 -1.80 3.09
C ILE A 43 0.33 -0.89 4.30
N THR A 44 -0.14 -1.43 5.42
CA THR A 44 -0.39 -0.63 6.61
C THR A 44 0.89 -0.01 7.13
N THR A 45 1.99 -0.75 7.20
CA THR A 45 3.29 -0.22 7.66
C THR A 45 3.79 0.89 6.74
N PHE A 46 3.73 0.68 5.42
CA PHE A 46 4.09 1.69 4.44
C PHE A 46 3.24 2.96 4.57
N LEU A 47 1.93 2.79 4.73
CA LEU A 47 1.00 3.90 4.85
C LEU A 47 1.20 4.68 6.15
N THR A 48 1.41 3.98 7.27
CA THR A 48 1.77 4.59 8.56
C THR A 48 3.05 5.40 8.44
N TYR A 49 4.11 4.83 7.86
CA TYR A 49 5.38 5.54 7.66
C TYR A 49 5.23 6.77 6.76
N PHE A 50 4.47 6.66 5.67
CA PHE A 50 4.19 7.76 4.76
C PHE A 50 3.44 8.90 5.48
N PHE A 51 2.37 8.59 6.21
CA PHE A 51 1.64 9.61 6.97
C PHE A 51 2.46 10.23 8.08
N PHE A 52 3.22 9.44 8.84
CA PHE A 52 4.07 9.96 9.92
C PHE A 52 5.16 10.89 9.38
N SER A 53 5.78 10.52 8.25
CA SER A 53 6.79 11.36 7.58
C SER A 53 6.18 12.68 7.10
N ARG A 54 4.98 12.64 6.50
CA ARG A 54 4.25 13.85 6.07
C ARG A 54 3.82 14.73 7.24
N VAL A 55 3.37 14.15 8.35
CA VAL A 55 3.02 14.88 9.59
C VAL A 55 4.25 15.57 10.18
N SER A 56 5.40 14.90 10.21
CA SER A 56 6.64 15.47 10.74
C SER A 56 7.12 16.68 9.91
N ILE A 57 7.03 16.59 8.57
CA ILE A 57 7.38 17.69 7.65
C ILE A 57 6.43 18.88 7.80
N GLY A 58 5.12 18.62 7.95
CA GLY A 58 4.12 19.67 8.17
C GLY A 58 4.41 20.51 9.42
N LYS A 59 4.84 19.85 10.50
CA LYS A 59 5.18 20.51 11.77
C LYS A 59 6.48 21.33 11.68
N PHE A 60 7.44 20.91 10.85
CA PHE A 60 8.70 21.64 10.65
C PHE A 60 8.52 22.91 9.79
N SER A 61 7.67 22.85 8.76
CA SER A 61 7.36 24.00 7.90
C SER A 61 6.71 25.16 8.67
N SER A 62 5.78 24.86 9.58
CA SER A 62 5.13 25.87 10.42
C SER A 62 6.09 26.59 11.38
N CYS A 63 7.16 25.92 11.82
CA CYS A 63 8.16 26.48 12.71
C CYS A 63 9.17 27.38 11.96
N LEU A 64 9.43 27.09 10.68
CA LEU A 64 10.33 27.87 9.82
C LEU A 64 9.69 29.17 9.32
N SER A 65 8.35 29.21 9.17
CA SER A 65 7.61 30.40 8.74
C SER A 65 7.38 31.44 9.85
N LEU A 66 7.77 31.13 11.09
CA LEU A 66 7.57 31.98 12.27
C LEU A 66 8.89 32.62 12.75
N LYS A 67 9.95 32.60 11.93
CA LYS A 67 11.27 33.13 12.24
C LYS A 67 11.74 34.13 11.18
#